data_AF-A0A536E6C4-F1
#
_entry.id   AF-A0A536E6C4-F1
#
_cell.length_a   1.000
_cell.length_b   1.000
_cell.length_c   1.000
_cell.angle_alpha   90.00
_cell.angle_beta   90.00
_cell.angle_gamma   90.00
#
_symmetry.space_group_name_H-M   'P 1'
#
loop_
_entity.id
_entity.type
_entity.pdbx_description
1 polymer ?
#
loop_
_entity_poly.entity_id
_entity_poly.type
_entity_poly.pdbx_seq_one_letter_code
_entity_poly.pdbx_strand_id
1 'polypeptide(L)'
;MTAIAPEQIEFLKKAGMPLTTPSRVTFVEVAPMKRLAFNQVADFIPGVKPYEVNHSVDFETSGLSVRMVLTMDAMHDDYWTKMATMGWENEFDRLGRLLQKA
;
A
#
# COMPACT_ATOMS: atom_id res chain seq x y z
N MET A 1 7.07 0.63 5.56
CA MET A 1 6.25 -0.21 6.47
C MET A 1 7.17 -0.93 7.44
N THR A 2 6.76 -1.10 8.70
CA THR A 2 7.55 -1.80 9.74
C THR A 2 6.69 -2.87 10.40
N ALA A 3 7.22 -4.08 10.52
CA ALA A 3 6.57 -5.14 11.28
C ALA A 3 6.67 -4.86 12.78
N ILE A 4 5.51 -4.87 13.46
CA ILE A 4 5.41 -4.58 14.90
C ILE A 4 4.88 -5.77 15.71
N ALA A 5 4.18 -6.71 15.07
CA ALA A 5 3.66 -7.90 15.72
C ALA A 5 4.75 -8.99 15.82
N PRO A 6 4.92 -9.67 16.96
CA PRO A 6 5.96 -10.69 17.15
C PRO A 6 5.93 -11.79 16.08
N GLU A 7 4.74 -12.30 15.74
CA GLU A 7 4.58 -13.38 14.75
C GLU A 7 4.99 -12.92 13.35
N GLN A 8 4.65 -11.68 12.99
CA GLN A 8 5.05 -11.06 11.72
C GLN A 8 6.57 -10.84 11.66
N ILE A 9 7.19 -10.42 12.76
CA ILE A 9 8.63 -10.23 12.87
C ILE A 9 9.37 -11.57 12.69
N GLU A 10 8.90 -12.64 13.35
CA GLU A 10 9.49 -13.97 13.22
C GLU A 10 9.37 -14.52 11.79
N PHE A 11 8.21 -14.36 11.17
CA PHE A 11 7.98 -14.76 9.79
C PHE A 11 8.95 -14.06 8.83
N LEU A 12 9.05 -12.73 8.90
CA LEU A 12 9.92 -11.94 8.02
C LEU A 12 11.40 -12.30 8.21
N LYS A 13 11.84 -12.53 9.46
CA LYS A 13 13.19 -13.02 9.75
C LYS A 13 13.47 -14.37 9.08
N LYS A 14 12.55 -15.34 9.20
CA LYS A 14 12.70 -16.66 8.57
C LYS A 14 12.71 -16.59 7.04
N ALA A 15 11.96 -15.65 6.46
CA ALA A 15 11.89 -15.42 5.03
C ALA A 15 13.07 -14.60 4.45
N GLY A 16 14.02 -14.15 5.29
CA GLY A 16 15.12 -13.30 4.86
C GLY A 16 14.69 -11.90 4.41
N MET A 17 13.50 -11.46 4.83
CA MET A 17 12.93 -10.16 4.49
C MET A 17 13.29 -9.08 5.54
N PRO A 18 13.39 -7.80 5.12
CA PRO A 18 13.64 -6.71 6.07
C PRO A 18 12.45 -6.50 7.03
N LEU A 19 12.73 -6.13 8.28
CA LEU A 19 11.69 -5.77 9.27
C LEU A 19 11.10 -4.38 9.04
N THR A 20 11.87 -3.52 8.38
CA THR A 20 11.45 -2.19 7.94
C THR A 20 11.82 -2.06 6.47
N THR A 21 10.82 -1.81 5.65
CA THR A 21 11.01 -1.49 4.23
C THR A 21 10.75 0.00 4.03
N PRO A 22 11.75 0.80 3.62
CA PRO A 22 11.50 2.16 3.19
C PRO A 22 10.58 2.12 1.96
N SER A 23 9.53 2.93 1.96
CA SER A 23 8.70 3.11 0.76
C SER A 23 9.17 4.36 0.03
N ARG A 24 9.49 4.22 -1.26
CA ARG A 24 9.82 5.33 -2.14
C ARG A 24 8.70 5.50 -3.15
N VAL A 25 8.16 6.70 -3.20
CA VAL A 25 7.07 7.06 -4.12
C VAL A 25 7.41 8.32 -4.89
N THR A 26 6.96 8.38 -6.13
CA THR A 26 6.98 9.57 -6.98
C THR A 26 5.54 9.94 -7.30
N PHE A 27 5.09 11.13 -6.89
CA PHE A 27 3.77 11.62 -7.28
C PHE A 27 3.75 11.98 -8.76
N VAL A 28 2.77 11.44 -9.49
CA VAL A 28 2.55 11.74 -10.91
C VAL A 28 1.33 12.65 -11.11
N GLU A 29 0.38 12.63 -10.18
CA GLU A 29 -0.77 13.54 -10.16
C GLU A 29 -1.14 13.90 -8.73
N VAL A 30 -1.39 15.19 -8.49
CA VAL A 30 -1.96 15.70 -7.24
C VAL A 30 -3.11 16.65 -7.57
N ALA A 31 -4.33 16.13 -7.54
CA ALA A 31 -5.54 16.91 -7.71
C ALA A 31 -6.26 17.02 -6.36
N PRO A 32 -6.20 18.18 -5.68
CA PRO A 32 -6.75 18.34 -4.32
C PRO A 32 -8.19 17.85 -4.21
N MET A 33 -8.46 17.04 -3.17
CA MET A 33 -9.78 16.48 -2.85
C MET A 33 -10.43 15.64 -3.97
N LYS A 34 -9.69 15.27 -5.02
CA LYS A 34 -10.23 14.53 -6.17
C LYS A 34 -9.42 13.29 -6.48
N ARG A 35 -8.10 13.44 -6.64
CA ARG A 35 -7.26 12.34 -7.12
C ARG A 35 -5.81 12.50 -6.68
N LEU A 36 -5.19 11.38 -6.37
CA LEU A 36 -3.76 11.25 -6.15
C LEU A 36 -3.27 10.07 -6.99
N ALA A 37 -2.23 10.27 -7.79
CA ALA A 37 -1.56 9.16 -8.46
C ALA A 37 -0.07 9.19 -8.16
N PHE A 38 0.50 8.02 -7.93
CA PHE A 38 1.91 7.88 -7.60
C PHE A 38 2.45 6.53 -8.06
N ASN A 39 3.74 6.52 -8.38
CA ASN A 39 4.49 5.31 -8.66
C ASN A 39 5.23 4.91 -7.39
N GLN A 40 5.05 3.67 -6.94
CA GLN A 40 5.77 3.12 -5.79
C GLN A 40 6.81 2.10 -6.26
N VAL A 41 8.03 2.20 -5.73
CA VAL A 41 9.10 1.25 -6.06
C VAL A 41 8.97 -0.03 -5.21
N ALA A 42 8.91 -1.18 -5.86
CA ALA A 42 9.00 -2.50 -5.23
C ALA A 42 10.44 -3.04 -5.35
N ASP A 43 11.27 -2.83 -4.32
CA ASP A 43 12.70 -3.16 -4.30
C ASP A 43 13.10 -4.18 -3.21
N PHE A 44 12.13 -4.78 -2.54
CA PHE A 44 12.34 -5.64 -1.36
C PHE A 44 12.13 -7.14 -1.62
N ILE A 45 11.81 -7.52 -2.86
CA ILE A 45 11.45 -8.90 -3.22
C ILE A 45 12.71 -9.67 -3.62
N PRO A 46 13.09 -10.75 -2.90
CA PRO A 46 14.30 -11.51 -3.21
C PRO A 46 14.27 -12.12 -4.61
N GLY A 47 15.36 -11.96 -5.36
CA GLY A 47 15.51 -12.53 -6.71
C GLY A 47 14.73 -11.81 -7.81
N VAL A 48 14.03 -10.72 -7.49
CA VAL A 48 13.24 -9.94 -8.46
C VAL A 48 13.88 -8.57 -8.65
N LYS A 49 14.08 -8.17 -9.92
CA LYS A 49 14.61 -6.83 -10.25
C LYS A 49 13.60 -5.77 -9.79
N PRO A 50 14.04 -4.66 -9.15
CA PRO A 50 13.12 -3.60 -8.76
C PRO A 50 12.29 -3.06 -9.92
N TYR A 51 11.02 -2.77 -9.64
CA TYR A 51 10.06 -2.22 -10.60
C TYR A 51 9.13 -1.22 -9.92
N GLU A 52 8.46 -0.40 -10.73
CA GLU A 52 7.44 0.53 -10.27
C GLU A 52 6.05 -0.11 -10.34
N VAL A 53 5.21 0.21 -9.36
CA VAL A 53 3.81 -0.15 -9.30
C VAL A 53 3.01 1.13 -9.26
N ASN A 54 2.19 1.35 -10.28
CA ASN A 54 1.37 2.56 -10.34
C ASN A 54 0.19 2.40 -9.39
N HIS A 55 -0.14 3.49 -8.70
CA HIS A 55 -1.29 3.59 -7.82
C HIS A 55 -2.08 4.83 -8.19
N SER A 56 -3.42 4.74 -8.13
CA SER A 56 -4.31 5.88 -8.08
C SER A 56 -5.24 5.78 -6.88
N VAL A 57 -5.55 6.93 -6.29
CA VAL A 57 -6.54 7.09 -5.25
C VAL A 57 -7.53 8.14 -5.73
N ASP A 58 -8.79 7.74 -5.90
CA ASP A 58 -9.87 8.58 -6.37
C ASP A 58 -10.86 8.85 -5.22
N PHE A 59 -11.32 10.10 -5.12
CA PHE A 59 -12.26 10.55 -4.09
C PHE A 59 -13.56 11.05 -4.74
N GLU A 60 -14.67 10.48 -4.29
CA GLU A 60 -16.02 10.87 -4.72
C GLU A 60 -16.82 11.32 -3.49
N THR A 61 -17.13 12.61 -3.40
CA THR A 61 -17.96 13.15 -2.32
C THR A 61 -19.44 12.91 -2.60
N SER A 62 -20.16 12.36 -1.62
CA SER A 62 -21.60 12.13 -1.66
C SER A 62 -22.26 12.61 -0.36
N GLY A 63 -22.70 13.86 -0.35
CA GLY A 63 -23.27 14.48 0.86
C GLY A 63 -22.22 14.59 1.97
N LEU A 64 -22.45 13.92 3.09
CA LEU A 64 -21.52 13.88 4.22
C LEU A 64 -20.52 12.71 4.18
N SER A 65 -20.56 11.88 3.13
CA SER A 65 -19.62 10.78 2.96
C SER A 65 -18.66 11.03 1.80
N VAL A 66 -17.49 10.39 1.87
CA VAL A 66 -16.53 10.33 0.78
C VAL A 66 -16.26 8.86 0.47
N ARG A 67 -16.47 8.48 -0.79
CA ARG A 67 -16.01 7.19 -1.30
C ARG A 67 -14.58 7.36 -1.78
N MET A 68 -13.67 6.60 -1.20
CA MET A 68 -12.27 6.53 -1.62
C MET A 68 -12.03 5.19 -2.30
N VAL A 69 -11.42 5.20 -3.48
CA VAL A 69 -11.02 3.99 -4.21
C VAL A 69 -9.53 4.05 -4.48
N LEU A 70 -8.81 3.02 -4.07
CA LEU A 70 -7.42 2.83 -4.50
C LEU A 70 -7.36 1.71 -5.52
N THR A 71 -6.71 2.02 -6.65
CA THR A 71 -6.38 1.06 -7.70
C THR A 71 -4.87 0.97 -7.78
N MET A 72 -4.34 -0.24 -7.88
CA MET A 72 -2.91 -0.46 -8.14
C MET A 72 -2.75 -1.43 -9.29
N ASP A 73 -1.65 -1.31 -10.02
CA ASP A 73 -1.26 -2.30 -11.01
C ASP A 73 -0.97 -3.65 -10.33
N ALA A 74 -1.24 -4.74 -11.05
CA ALA A 74 -0.82 -6.06 -10.60
C ALA A 74 0.70 -6.10 -10.40
N MET A 75 1.14 -6.84 -9.39
CA MET A 75 2.55 -7.13 -9.18
C MET A 75 3.02 -8.12 -10.26
N HIS A 76 4.32 -8.44 -10.26
CA HIS A 76 4.91 -9.38 -11.21
C HIS A 76 4.31 -10.81 -11.18
N ASP A 77 3.61 -11.20 -10.11
CA ASP A 77 2.85 -12.44 -10.04
C ASP A 77 1.61 -12.32 -9.12
N ASP A 78 0.77 -13.35 -9.14
CA ASP A 78 -0.48 -13.41 -8.37
C ASP A 78 -0.25 -13.43 -6.85
N TYR A 79 0.83 -14.08 -6.41
CA TYR A 79 1.15 -14.18 -4.99
C TYR A 79 1.48 -12.81 -4.41
N TRP A 80 2.37 -12.07 -5.07
CA TRP A 80 2.75 -10.72 -4.66
C TRP A 80 1.62 -9.72 -4.85
N THR A 81 0.78 -9.89 -5.87
CA THR A 81 -0.44 -9.09 -6.03
C THR A 81 -1.35 -9.28 -4.82
N LYS A 82 -1.60 -10.53 -4.40
CA LYS A 82 -2.40 -10.82 -3.20
C LYS A 82 -1.78 -10.24 -1.94
N MET A 83 -0.47 -10.36 -1.76
CA MET A 83 0.23 -9.79 -0.59
C MET A 83 0.13 -8.27 -0.55
N ALA A 84 0.26 -7.59 -1.70
CA ALA A 84 0.09 -6.15 -1.81
C ALA A 84 -1.34 -5.72 -1.48
N THR A 85 -2.36 -6.42 -2.01
CA THR A 85 -3.77 -6.18 -1.68
C THR A 85 -4.03 -6.30 -0.19
N MET A 86 -3.59 -7.39 0.45
CA MET A 86 -3.74 -7.59 1.90
C MET A 86 -3.05 -6.48 2.72
N GLY A 87 -1.90 -5.99 2.25
CA GLY A 87 -1.20 -4.87 2.86
C GLY A 87 -2.04 -3.59 2.85
N TRP A 88 -2.62 -3.26 1.69
CA TRP A 88 -3.48 -2.08 1.55
C TRP A 88 -4.80 -2.20 2.31
N GLU A 89 -5.42 -3.39 2.35
CA GLU A 89 -6.60 -3.65 3.18
C GLU A 89 -6.33 -3.36 4.67
N ASN A 90 -5.19 -3.80 5.20
CA ASN A 90 -4.80 -3.49 6.59
C ASN A 90 -4.61 -1.99 6.83
N GLU A 91 -4.01 -1.26 5.90
CA GLU A 91 -3.88 0.20 6.01
C GLU A 91 -5.24 0.90 5.95
N PHE A 92 -6.19 0.41 5.14
CA PHE A 92 -7.56 0.94 5.14
C PHE A 92 -8.34 0.63 6.41
N ASP A 93 -8.18 -0.56 6.99
CA ASP A 93 -8.76 -0.88 8.29
C ASP A 93 -8.22 0.05 9.39
N ARG A 94 -6.93 0.38 9.35
CA ARG A 94 -6.31 1.36 10.27
C ARG A 94 -6.88 2.75 10.06
N LEU A 95 -6.96 3.21 8.82
CA LEU A 95 -7.54 4.51 8.48
C LEU A 95 -9.00 4.59 8.93
N GLY A 96 -9.81 3.56 8.66
CA GLY A 96 -11.21 3.49 9.08
C GLY A 96 -11.36 3.64 10.59
N ARG A 97 -10.53 2.95 11.39
CA ARG A 97 -10.52 3.09 12.85
C ARG A 97 -10.14 4.49 13.32
N LEU A 98 -9.28 5.22 12.59
CA LEU A 98 -8.90 6.59 12.92
C LEU A 98 -10.03 7.57 12.58
N LEU A 99 -10.68 7.39 11.43
CA LEU A 99 -11.78 8.25 10.99
C LEU A 99 -13.04 8.09 11.85
N GLN A 100 -13.28 6.91 12.43
CA GLN A 100 -14.38 6.70 13.39
C GLN A 100 -14.19 7.44 14.72
N LYS A 101 -12.97 7.86 15.05
CA LYS A 101 -12.65 8.59 16.29
C LYS A 101 -12.71 10.11 16.11
N ALA A 102 -12.85 10.59 14.87
CA ALA A 102 -12.92 11.99 14.51
C ALA A 102 -14.37 12.44 14.40
#